data_AF-A3DPR7-F1
#
_entry.id   AF-A3DPR7-F1
#
_cell.length_a   1.000
_cell.length_b   1.000
_cell.length_c   1.000
_cell.angle_alpha   90.00
_cell.angle_beta   90.00
_cell.angle_gamma   90.00
#
_symmetry.space_group_name_H-M   'P 1'
#
loop_
_entity.id
_entity.type
_entity.pdbx_description
1 polymer ?
#
loop_
_entity_poly.entity_id
_entity_poly.type
_entity_poly.pdbx_seq_one_letter_code
_entity_poly.pdbx_strand_id
1 'polypeptide(L)'
;MKSNSVIIYTGCYGLNDDILANIFLSKGAYAYLSFKGGVTWSFGDKVLEVIAKRLANGEDIVKIYKSLDKTLLKDPNSDATLGIRYRK
;
A
#
# COMPACT_ATOMS: atom_id res chain seq x y z
N MET A 1 -21.67 3.46 -6.74
CA MET A 1 -20.80 2.27 -6.71
C MET A 1 -19.58 2.55 -5.85
N LYS A 2 -19.23 1.69 -4.89
CA LYS A 2 -17.86 1.68 -4.34
C LYS A 2 -16.95 1.21 -5.48
N SER A 3 -15.96 2.01 -5.86
CA SER A 3 -14.93 1.51 -6.77
C SER A 3 -14.11 0.46 -6.00
N ASN A 4 -13.65 -0.58 -6.70
CA ASN A 4 -12.73 -1.58 -6.14
C ASN A 4 -11.26 -1.24 -6.44
N SER A 5 -10.99 0.00 -6.88
CA SER A 5 -9.66 0.42 -7.27
C SER A 5 -8.76 0.55 -6.04
N VAL A 6 -7.63 -0.15 -6.06
CA VAL A 6 -6.57 -0.05 -5.06
C VAL A 6 -5.40 0.67 -5.69
N ILE A 7 -4.91 1.72 -5.02
CA ILE A 7 -3.67 2.40 -5.39
C ILE A 7 -2.57 1.88 -4.49
N ILE A 8 -1.47 1.43 -5.07
CA ILE A 8 -0.25 1.09 -4.33
C ILE A 8 0.86 1.99 -4.83
N TYR A 9 1.46 2.74 -3.92
CA TYR A 9 2.48 3.72 -4.19
C TYR A 9 3.78 3.34 -3.49
N THR A 10 4.80 3.01 -4.28
CA THR A 10 6.15 2.76 -3.78
C THR A 10 6.92 4.08 -3.85
N GLY A 11 7.39 4.53 -2.69
CA GLY A 11 7.78 5.92 -2.46
C GLY A 11 8.80 6.50 -3.44
N CYS A 12 8.67 7.80 -3.69
CA CYS A 12 9.65 8.64 -4.36
C CYS A 12 10.01 9.81 -3.45
N TYR A 13 11.29 10.18 -3.38
CA TYR A 13 11.75 11.31 -2.58
C TYR A 13 11.00 12.60 -2.97
N GLY A 14 10.47 13.32 -1.98
CA GLY A 14 9.91 14.66 -2.16
C GLY A 14 8.38 14.73 -2.39
N LEU A 15 7.67 13.61 -2.41
CA LEU A 15 6.20 13.60 -2.51
C LEU A 15 5.52 13.45 -1.14
N ASN A 16 4.48 14.24 -0.91
CA ASN A 16 3.66 14.18 0.30
C ASN A 16 2.58 13.10 0.14
N ASP A 17 2.86 11.90 0.64
CA ASP A 17 1.97 10.74 0.63
C ASP A 17 0.56 11.05 1.14
N ASP A 18 0.43 11.91 2.14
CA ASP A 18 -0.86 12.24 2.74
C ASP A 18 -1.76 12.99 1.76
N ILE A 19 -1.18 13.91 0.99
CA ILE A 19 -1.88 14.66 -0.06
C ILE A 19 -2.30 13.72 -1.19
N LEU A 20 -1.38 12.86 -1.65
CA LEU A 20 -1.69 11.90 -2.72
C LEU A 20 -2.81 10.94 -2.32
N ALA A 21 -2.72 10.35 -1.13
CA ALA A 21 -3.75 9.47 -0.61
C ALA A 21 -5.12 10.16 -0.57
N ASN A 22 -5.19 11.39 -0.06
CA ASN A 22 -6.43 12.16 0.01
C ASN A 22 -7.01 12.41 -1.40
N ILE A 23 -6.18 12.77 -2.37
CA ILE A 23 -6.61 12.98 -3.76
C ILE A 23 -7.20 11.69 -4.33
N PHE A 24 -6.49 10.57 -4.27
CA PHE A 24 -6.96 9.31 -4.85
C PHE A 24 -8.23 8.78 -4.18
N LEU A 25 -8.29 8.82 -2.85
CA LEU A 25 -9.47 8.40 -2.10
C LEU A 25 -10.69 9.29 -2.40
N SER A 26 -10.49 10.61 -2.51
CA SER A 26 -11.57 11.55 -2.87
C SER A 26 -12.11 11.33 -4.28
N LYS A 27 -11.23 10.93 -5.21
CA LYS A 27 -11.59 10.58 -6.60
C LYS A 27 -12.23 9.19 -6.74
N GLY A 28 -12.37 8.45 -5.65
CA GLY A 28 -13.16 7.22 -5.59
C GLY A 28 -12.34 5.94 -5.44
N ALA A 29 -11.02 6.00 -5.32
CA ALA A 29 -10.24 4.81 -4.95
C ALA A 29 -10.72 4.25 -3.60
N TYR A 30 -10.73 2.93 -3.49
CA TYR A 30 -11.11 2.24 -2.27
C TYR A 30 -10.04 2.37 -1.19
N ALA A 31 -8.80 2.06 -1.57
CA ALA A 31 -7.65 2.05 -0.70
C ALA A 31 -6.41 2.62 -1.38
N TYR A 32 -5.53 3.17 -0.56
CA TYR A 32 -4.22 3.69 -0.92
C TYR A 32 -3.20 3.08 0.04
N LEU A 33 -2.25 2.34 -0.51
CA LEU A 33 -1.14 1.75 0.21
C LEU A 33 0.13 2.51 -0.16
N SER A 34 0.93 2.87 0.82
CA SER A 34 2.24 3.47 0.55
C SER A 34 3.28 3.13 1.60
N PHE A 35 4.54 3.16 1.19
CA PHE A 35 5.68 3.06 2.11
C PHE A 35 6.06 4.45 2.61
N LYS A 36 5.93 4.67 3.91
CA LYS A 36 6.46 5.85 4.58
C LYS A 36 7.97 5.70 4.74
N GLY A 37 8.73 6.39 3.90
CA GLY A 37 10.20 6.29 3.82
C GLY A 37 10.66 5.64 2.50
N GLY A 38 11.97 5.67 2.25
CA GLY A 38 12.55 5.14 1.01
C GLY A 38 12.67 3.62 1.05
N VAL A 39 11.66 2.89 0.58
CA VAL A 39 11.69 1.42 0.51
C VAL A 39 12.76 0.91 -0.46
N THR A 40 13.47 -0.15 -0.08
CA THR A 40 14.37 -0.86 -0.98
C THR A 40 13.59 -1.63 -2.03
N TRP A 41 14.10 -1.62 -3.27
CA TRP A 41 13.43 -2.24 -4.42
C TRP A 41 13.04 -3.69 -4.17
N SER A 42 13.98 -4.51 -3.69
CA SER A 42 13.75 -5.93 -3.41
C SER A 42 12.68 -6.18 -2.33
N PHE A 43 12.61 -5.32 -1.31
CA PHE A 43 11.58 -5.43 -0.29
C PHE A 43 10.21 -5.01 -0.82
N GLY A 44 10.16 -3.88 -1.55
CA GLY A 44 8.95 -3.39 -2.20
C GLY A 44 8.35 -4.44 -3.14
N ASP A 45 9.15 -5.02 -4.03
CA ASP A 45 8.72 -6.05 -4.98
C ASP A 45 8.14 -7.28 -4.27
N LYS A 46 8.82 -7.77 -3.23
CA LYS A 46 8.35 -8.90 -2.42
C LYS A 46 6.98 -8.64 -1.80
N VAL A 47 6.77 -7.45 -1.23
CA VAL A 47 5.48 -7.07 -0.62
C VAL A 47 4.39 -6.95 -1.70
N LEU A 48 4.71 -6.32 -2.83
CA LEU A 48 3.79 -6.14 -3.95
C LEU A 48 3.34 -7.47 -4.54
N GLU A 49 4.24 -8.44 -4.70
CA GLU A 49 3.92 -9.77 -5.24
C GLU A 49 2.89 -10.49 -4.35
N VAL A 50 3.08 -10.46 -3.03
CA VAL A 50 2.14 -11.05 -2.07
C VAL A 50 0.77 -10.38 -2.17
N ILE A 51 0.72 -9.05 -2.22
CA ILE A 51 -0.55 -8.30 -2.31
C ILE A 51 -1.24 -8.59 -3.65
N ALA A 52 -0.52 -8.54 -4.76
CA ALA A 52 -1.07 -8.76 -6.10
C ALA A 52 -1.67 -10.17 -6.24
N LYS A 53 -0.97 -11.20 -5.76
CA LYS A 53 -1.48 -12.58 -5.78
C LYS A 53 -2.78 -12.74 -4.99
N ARG A 54 -2.89 -12.12 -3.82
CA ARG A 54 -4.07 -12.20 -2.96
C ARG A 54 -5.25 -11.39 -3.52
N LEU A 55 -4.98 -10.22 -4.11
CA LEU A 55 -5.98 -9.45 -4.85
C LEU A 55 -6.53 -10.24 -6.05
N ALA A 56 -5.68 -10.93 -6.80
CA ALA A 56 -6.09 -11.78 -7.92
C ALA A 56 -6.99 -12.95 -7.48
N ASN A 57 -6.86 -13.40 -6.23
CA ASN A 57 -7.74 -14.40 -5.62
C ASN A 57 -9.05 -13.82 -5.05
N GLY A 58 -9.30 -12.52 -5.24
CA GLY A 58 -10.53 -11.86 -4.80
C GLY A 58 -10.54 -11.43 -3.32
N GLU A 59 -9.39 -11.44 -2.65
CA GLU A 59 -9.31 -10.98 -1.26
C GLU A 59 -9.42 -9.45 -1.15
N ASP A 60 -10.05 -8.97 -0.07
CA ASP A 60 -10.16 -7.54 0.24
C ASP A 60 -8.81 -6.98 0.70
N ILE A 61 -8.39 -5.83 0.16
CA ILE A 61 -7.09 -5.23 0.46
C ILE A 61 -6.89 -4.86 1.93
N VAL A 62 -7.95 -4.48 2.66
CA VAL A 62 -7.85 -4.17 4.09
C VAL A 62 -7.61 -5.45 4.88
N LYS A 63 -8.25 -6.57 4.50
CA LYS A 63 -7.96 -7.90 5.07
C LYS A 63 -6.55 -8.37 4.72
N ILE A 64 -6.10 -8.16 3.48
CA ILE A 64 -4.73 -8.47 3.05
C ILE A 64 -3.74 -7.73 3.95
N TYR A 65 -3.83 -6.40 4.02
CA TYR A 65 -2.93 -5.57 4.84
C TYR A 65 -2.91 -6.00 6.30
N LYS A 66 -4.07 -6.25 6.92
CA LYS A 66 -4.18 -6.67 8.33
C LYS A 66 -3.59 -8.05 8.61
N SER A 67 -3.44 -8.89 7.58
CA SER A 67 -2.88 -10.24 7.69
C SER A 67 -1.44 -10.34 7.17
N LEU A 68 -0.86 -9.24 6.69
CA LEU A 68 0.58 -9.20 6.40
C LEU A 68 1.35 -9.39 7.70
N ASP A 69 2.38 -10.24 7.66
CA ASP A 69 3.33 -10.40 8.75
C ASP A 69 4.01 -9.04 9.04
N LYS A 70 4.36 -8.78 10.30
CA LYS A 70 5.18 -7.63 10.71
C LYS A 70 6.46 -7.51 9.88
N THR A 71 7.03 -8.63 9.43
CA THR A 71 8.21 -8.67 8.55
C THR A 71 7.96 -8.14 7.14
N LEU A 72 6.70 -8.01 6.71
CA LEU A 72 6.28 -7.43 5.43
C LEU A 72 5.74 -5.99 5.59
N LEU A 73 5.62 -5.50 6.83
CA LEU A 73 5.16 -4.15 7.11
C LEU A 73 6.29 -3.14 7.24
N LYS A 74 7.53 -3.59 7.51
CA LYS A 74 8.69 -2.72 7.70
C LYS A 74 9.89 -3.26 6.94
N ASP A 75 10.47 -2.42 6.08
CA ASP A 75 11.71 -2.74 5.37
C ASP A 75 12.87 -2.80 6.38
N PRO A 76 13.60 -3.94 6.44
CA PRO A 76 14.73 -4.11 7.36
C PRO A 76 15.93 -3.21 7.06
N ASN A 77 16.01 -2.63 5.86
CA ASN A 77 17.18 -1.89 5.38
C ASN A 77 17.00 -0.35 5.36
N SER A 78 15.76 0.15 5.45
CA SER A 78 15.46 1.56 5.21
C SER A 78 14.49 2.18 6.23
N ASP A 79 14.08 1.43 7.25
CA ASP A 79 13.00 1.76 8.20
C ASP A 79 11.64 2.10 7.55
N ALA A 80 11.53 1.98 6.22
CA ALA A 80 10.31 2.30 5.50
C ALA A 80 9.17 1.40 5.94
N THR A 81 8.02 1.99 6.25
CA THR A 81 6.88 1.24 6.82
C THR A 81 5.69 1.32 5.87
N LEU A 82 5.12 0.17 5.53
CA LEU A 82 3.88 0.10 4.73
C LEU A 82 2.71 0.60 5.58
N GLY A 83 1.96 1.56 5.05
CA GLY A 83 0.70 2.02 5.61
C GLY A 83 -0.45 1.81 4.63
N ILE A 84 -1.66 1.79 5.16
CA ILE A 84 -2.90 1.81 4.37
C ILE A 84 -3.80 2.95 4.81
N ARG A 85 -4.39 3.64 3.84
CA ARG A 85 -5.52 4.56 4.00
C ARG A 85 -6.66 4.05 3.14
N TYR A 86 -7.88 4.09 3.64
CA TYR A 86 -9.04 3.57 2.90
C TYR A 86 -10.28 4.38 3.23
N ARG A 87 -11.21 4.42 2.27
CA ARG A 87 -12.49 5.10 2.43
C ARG A 87 -13.37 4.29 3.40
N LYS A 88 -13.79 4.92 4.49
CA LYS A 88 -14.75 4.34 5.46
C LYS A 88 -16.09 4.01 4.77
#